data_AF-X0TY06-F1
#
_entry.id   AF-X0TY06-F1
#
_cell.length_a   1.000
_cell.length_b   1.000
_cell.length_c   1.000
_cell.angle_alpha   90.00
_cell.angle_beta   90.00
_cell.angle_gamma   90.00
#
_symmetry.space_group_name_H-M   'P 1'
#
loop_
_entity.id
_entity.type
_entity.pdbx_description
1 polymer ?
#
loop_
_entity_poly.entity_id
_entity_poly.type
_entity_poly.pdbx_seq_one_letter_code
_entity_poly.pdbx_strand_id
1 'polypeptide(L)'
;MATTNLIVDFLVVGASALWWIAPILLATSGTAWLRLLLAADLGALPLLLGAIYLAGLVVSRIADDLLKPWNDSWRDDVFHSTPDYTYHNRVNAIIATSESASEYLGYRRSVLRTARACALNTALASLAWLASVWAAPIALSLSLCFVVGSALATCALLRTWKVVVRGYFMTVRDMSDGIAKKASK
;
A
#
# COMPACT_ATOMS: atom_id res chain seq x y z
N MET A 1 -17.00 2.91 -10.96
CA MET A 1 -15.55 3.16 -11.17
C MET A 1 -14.64 2.52 -10.10
N ALA A 2 -15.14 1.62 -9.23
CA ALA A 2 -14.33 1.09 -8.12
C ALA A 2 -13.26 0.06 -8.54
N THR A 3 -13.51 -0.71 -9.60
CA THR A 3 -12.60 -1.79 -10.06
C THR A 3 -11.35 -1.27 -10.74
N THR A 4 -11.45 -0.20 -11.55
CA THR A 4 -10.31 0.43 -12.21
C THR A 4 -9.29 0.96 -11.20
N ASN A 5 -9.77 1.61 -10.13
CA ASN A 5 -8.90 2.13 -9.08
C ASN A 5 -8.13 1.00 -8.37
N LEU A 6 -8.77 -0.15 -8.16
CA LEU A 6 -8.12 -1.31 -7.55
C LEU A 6 -6.98 -1.85 -8.44
N ILE A 7 -7.21 -1.93 -9.75
CA ILE A 7 -6.18 -2.38 -10.72
C ILE A 7 -4.99 -1.43 -10.71
N VAL A 8 -5.26 -0.12 -10.78
CA VAL A 8 -4.20 0.91 -10.75
C VAL A 8 -3.43 0.85 -9.44
N ASP A 9 -4.10 0.71 -8.29
CA ASP A 9 -3.45 0.57 -6.99
C ASP A 9 -2.47 -0.61 -6.99
N PHE A 10 -2.89 -1.79 -7.46
CA PHE A 10 -2.02 -2.97 -7.51
C PHE A 10 -0.88 -2.82 -8.51
N LEU A 11 -1.08 -2.16 -9.65
CA LEU A 11 0.01 -1.87 -10.58
C LEU A 11 1.06 -0.92 -9.96
N VAL A 12 0.63 0.11 -9.24
CA VAL A 12 1.54 1.05 -8.56
C VAL A 12 2.31 0.34 -7.43
N VAL A 13 1.62 -0.46 -6.61
CA VAL A 13 2.26 -1.25 -5.55
C VAL A 13 3.21 -2.30 -6.14
N GLY A 14 2.82 -2.95 -7.24
CA GLY A 14 3.65 -3.91 -7.94
C GLY A 14 4.90 -3.30 -8.54
N ALA A 15 4.76 -2.15 -9.20
CA ALA A 15 5.88 -1.44 -9.81
C ALA A 15 6.89 -0.99 -8.75
N SER A 16 6.40 -0.53 -7.59
CA SER A 16 7.28 -0.21 -6.45
C SER A 16 7.93 -1.46 -5.84
N ALA A 17 7.30 -2.64 -5.90
CA ALA A 17 7.91 -3.88 -5.43
C ALA A 17 9.12 -4.32 -6.27
N LEU A 18 9.17 -3.94 -7.55
CA LEU A 18 10.32 -4.24 -8.42
C LEU A 18 11.64 -3.69 -7.87
N TRP A 19 11.60 -2.62 -7.07
CA TRP A 19 12.78 -1.99 -6.45
C TRP A 19 13.54 -2.92 -5.51
N TRP A 20 12.88 -3.92 -4.95
CA TRP A 20 13.49 -4.91 -4.06
C TRP A 20 13.49 -6.32 -4.66
N ILE A 21 12.51 -6.65 -5.51
CA ILE A 21 12.47 -7.95 -6.21
C ILE A 21 13.62 -8.05 -7.22
N ALA A 22 13.85 -7.02 -8.04
CA ALA A 22 14.88 -7.05 -9.08
C ALA A 22 16.30 -7.29 -8.52
N PRO A 23 16.79 -6.58 -7.48
CA PRO A 23 18.12 -6.87 -6.93
C PRO A 23 18.21 -8.27 -6.31
N ILE A 24 17.14 -8.79 -5.71
CA ILE A 24 17.12 -10.19 -5.22
C ILE A 24 17.26 -11.16 -6.39
N LEU A 25 16.47 -10.99 -7.45
CA LEU A 25 16.53 -11.86 -8.63
C LEU A 25 17.89 -11.79 -9.33
N LEU A 26 18.50 -10.61 -9.38
CA LEU A 26 19.86 -10.44 -9.89
C LEU A 26 20.88 -11.18 -9.03
N ALA A 27 20.75 -11.10 -7.70
CA ALA A 27 21.65 -11.77 -6.77
C ALA A 27 21.51 -13.31 -6.82
N THR A 28 20.29 -13.84 -6.98
CA THR A 28 20.05 -15.30 -6.96
C THR A 28 20.19 -15.96 -8.33
N SER A 29 19.75 -15.29 -9.39
CA SER A 29 19.57 -15.88 -10.72
C SER A 29 20.46 -15.24 -11.79
N GLY A 30 21.27 -14.25 -11.41
CA GLY A 30 22.12 -13.50 -12.34
C GLY A 30 21.32 -12.65 -13.33
N THR A 31 21.91 -12.37 -14.50
CA THR A 31 21.33 -11.48 -15.54
C THR A 31 20.60 -12.21 -16.66
N ALA A 32 20.52 -13.56 -16.62
CA ALA A 32 19.94 -14.36 -17.69
C ALA A 32 18.45 -14.02 -17.94
N TRP A 33 17.68 -13.84 -16.87
CA TRP A 33 16.26 -13.46 -16.97
C TRP A 33 16.06 -12.08 -17.61
N LEU A 34 16.98 -11.14 -17.37
CA LEU A 34 16.92 -9.81 -17.97
C LEU A 34 17.14 -9.88 -19.49
N ARG A 35 18.06 -10.75 -19.94
CA ARG A 35 18.29 -10.98 -21.37
C ARG A 35 17.04 -11.56 -22.05
N LEU A 36 16.35 -12.51 -21.40
CA LEU A 36 15.08 -13.06 -21.90
C LEU A 36 14.01 -11.96 -22.01
N LEU A 37 13.90 -11.11 -20.98
CA LEU A 37 12.95 -9.99 -20.97
C LEU A 37 13.24 -8.99 -22.10
N LEU A 38 14.52 -8.63 -22.30
CA LEU A 38 14.95 -7.71 -23.36
C LEU A 38 14.79 -8.31 -24.77
N ALA A 39 14.98 -9.63 -24.92
CA ALA A 39 14.83 -10.31 -26.21
C ALA A 39 13.37 -10.46 -26.66
N ALA A 40 12.42 -10.43 -25.73
CA ALA A 40 11.00 -10.59 -26.02
C ALA A 40 10.30 -9.29 -26.52
N ASP A 41 11.02 -8.17 -26.58
CA ASP A 41 10.56 -6.87 -27.07
C ASP A 41 9.19 -6.45 -26.46
N LEU A 42 8.39 -5.65 -27.18
CA LEU A 42 7.03 -5.26 -26.79
C LEU A 42 6.10 -6.44 -26.52
N GLY A 43 6.40 -7.64 -27.04
CA GLY A 43 5.63 -8.86 -26.80
C GLY A 43 5.63 -9.31 -25.34
N ALA A 44 6.65 -8.95 -24.56
CA ALA A 44 6.71 -9.27 -23.12
C ALA A 44 5.91 -8.29 -22.25
N LEU A 45 5.45 -7.15 -22.78
CA LEU A 45 4.80 -6.11 -21.97
C LEU A 45 3.55 -6.63 -21.20
N PRO A 46 2.63 -7.40 -21.80
CA PRO A 46 1.48 -7.95 -21.06
C PRO A 46 1.90 -8.89 -19.94
N LEU A 47 2.93 -9.72 -20.15
CA LEU A 47 3.44 -10.65 -19.17
C LEU A 47 4.12 -9.92 -17.99
N LEU A 48 4.88 -8.87 -18.29
CA LEU A 48 5.50 -8.00 -17.29
C LEU A 48 4.42 -7.27 -16.46
N LEU A 49 3.41 -6.70 -17.11
CA LEU A 49 2.28 -6.05 -16.41
C LEU A 49 1.51 -7.03 -15.54
N GLY A 50 1.28 -8.26 -16.01
CA GLY A 50 0.68 -9.34 -15.22
C GLY A 50 1.51 -9.70 -13.98
N ALA A 51 2.83 -9.84 -14.14
CA ALA A 51 3.75 -10.12 -13.03
C ALA A 51 3.78 -8.96 -12.01
N ILE A 52 3.82 -7.71 -12.50
CA ILE A 52 3.74 -6.50 -11.66
C ILE A 52 2.42 -6.50 -10.87
N TYR A 53 1.29 -6.73 -11.53
CA TYR A 53 -0.01 -6.79 -10.87
C TYR A 53 -0.05 -7.86 -9.77
N LEU A 54 0.43 -9.08 -10.05
CA LEU A 54 0.49 -10.16 -9.06
C LEU A 54 1.40 -9.81 -7.88
N ALA A 55 2.59 -9.24 -8.14
CA ALA A 55 3.47 -8.78 -7.08
C ALA A 55 2.78 -7.70 -6.21
N GLY A 56 2.06 -6.77 -6.85
CA GLY A 56 1.31 -5.73 -6.15
C GLY A 56 0.21 -6.28 -5.25
N LEU A 57 -0.53 -7.28 -5.73
CA LEU A 57 -1.56 -7.97 -4.96
C LEU A 57 -0.96 -8.66 -3.72
N VAL A 58 0.13 -9.42 -3.91
CA VAL A 58 0.81 -10.16 -2.83
C VAL A 58 1.36 -9.19 -1.78
N VAL A 59 2.10 -8.16 -2.20
CA VAL A 59 2.66 -7.15 -1.29
C VAL A 59 1.56 -6.42 -0.55
N SER A 60 0.48 -6.02 -1.23
CA SER A 60 -0.65 -5.39 -0.57
C SER A 60 -1.21 -6.32 0.51
N ARG A 61 -1.41 -7.60 0.22
CA ARG A 61 -1.96 -8.53 1.21
C ARG A 61 -1.05 -8.69 2.43
N ILE A 62 0.25 -8.83 2.23
CA ILE A 62 1.23 -8.92 3.31
C ILE A 62 1.20 -7.63 4.16
N ALA A 63 1.17 -6.46 3.51
CA ALA A 63 1.10 -5.19 4.22
C ALA A 63 -0.19 -5.05 5.05
N ASP A 64 -1.31 -5.53 4.52
CA ASP A 64 -2.59 -5.57 5.23
C ASP A 64 -2.51 -6.41 6.51
N ASP A 65 -1.97 -7.62 6.41
CA ASP A 65 -1.87 -8.55 7.54
C ASP A 65 -0.85 -8.06 8.58
N LEU A 66 0.31 -7.53 8.15
CA LEU A 66 1.34 -6.98 9.04
C LEU A 66 0.86 -5.75 9.82
N LEU A 67 0.10 -4.87 9.17
CA LEU A 67 -0.29 -3.58 9.74
C LEU A 67 -1.70 -3.58 10.35
N LYS A 68 -2.38 -4.73 10.33
CA LYS A 68 -3.71 -4.92 10.91
C LYS A 68 -3.80 -4.52 12.39
N PRO A 69 -2.87 -4.90 13.30
CA PRO A 69 -2.99 -4.56 14.71
C PRO A 69 -3.02 -3.05 14.99
N TRP A 70 -2.18 -2.27 14.27
CA TRP A 70 -2.19 -0.81 14.39
C TRP A 70 -3.47 -0.19 13.82
N ASN A 71 -3.96 -0.72 12.69
CA ASN A 71 -5.20 -0.26 12.09
C ASN A 71 -6.41 -0.52 13.00
N ASP A 72 -6.48 -1.71 13.60
CA ASP A 72 -7.53 -2.10 14.55
C ASP A 72 -7.45 -1.22 15.81
N SER A 73 -6.26 -1.02 16.38
CA SER A 73 -6.06 -0.11 17.52
C SER A 73 -6.54 1.31 17.22
N TRP A 74 -6.19 1.89 16.08
CA TRP A 74 -6.63 3.26 15.75
C TRP A 74 -8.12 3.36 15.42
N ARG A 75 -8.72 2.29 14.89
CA ARG A 75 -10.16 2.23 14.69
C ARG A 75 -10.86 2.24 16.04
N ASP A 76 -10.39 1.42 16.96
CA ASP A 76 -10.98 1.24 18.28
C ASP A 76 -10.82 2.51 19.14
N ASP A 77 -9.70 3.25 18.97
CA ASP A 77 -9.49 4.59 19.56
C ASP A 77 -10.57 5.61 19.14
N VAL A 78 -11.08 5.52 17.90
CA VAL A 78 -12.02 6.50 17.33
C VAL A 78 -13.48 6.11 17.56
N PHE A 79 -13.80 4.82 17.46
CA PHE A 79 -15.17 4.32 17.54
C PHE A 79 -15.55 3.77 18.92
N HIS A 80 -14.60 3.64 19.85
CA HIS A 80 -14.79 3.12 21.21
C HIS A 80 -15.56 1.80 21.20
N SER A 81 -14.84 0.67 21.06
CA SER A 81 -15.30 -0.73 20.91
C SER A 81 -16.66 -1.09 21.54
N THR A 82 -17.75 -0.59 20.98
CA THR A 82 -19.12 -0.81 21.44
C THR A 82 -19.82 -1.70 20.42
N PRO A 83 -20.45 -2.82 20.84
CA PRO A 83 -21.05 -3.80 19.92
C PRO A 83 -22.10 -3.21 18.98
N ASP A 84 -22.85 -2.19 19.43
CA ASP A 84 -24.01 -1.64 18.71
C ASP A 84 -23.63 -0.67 17.58
N TYR A 85 -22.38 -0.21 17.52
CA TYR A 85 -21.90 0.77 16.53
C TYR A 85 -20.64 0.29 15.80
N THR A 86 -20.74 -0.86 15.13
CA THR A 86 -19.61 -1.34 14.33
C THR A 86 -19.27 -0.36 13.20
N TYR A 87 -17.97 -0.10 13.02
CA TYR A 87 -17.43 0.72 11.93
C TYR A 87 -18.04 0.36 10.56
N HIS A 88 -18.28 -0.94 10.32
CA HIS A 88 -18.89 -1.43 9.09
C HIS A 88 -20.32 -0.92 8.88
N ASN A 89 -21.15 -0.88 9.92
CA ASN A 89 -22.51 -0.34 9.82
C ASN A 89 -22.49 1.16 9.48
N ARG A 90 -21.58 1.93 10.06
CA ARG A 90 -21.42 3.36 9.77
C ARG A 90 -20.99 3.61 8.33
N VAL A 91 -20.02 2.85 7.84
CA VAL A 91 -19.58 2.93 6.43
C VAL A 91 -20.72 2.55 5.48
N ASN A 92 -21.46 1.48 5.78
CA ASN A 92 -22.60 1.04 4.96
C ASN A 92 -23.71 2.11 4.92
N ALA A 93 -24.02 2.74 6.06
CA ALA A 93 -24.99 3.83 6.12
C ALA A 93 -24.57 5.03 5.25
N ILE A 94 -23.29 5.40 5.28
CA ILE A 94 -22.77 6.50 4.44
C ILE A 94 -22.89 6.15 2.95
N ILE A 95 -22.47 4.93 2.57
CA ILE A 95 -22.52 4.46 1.18
C ILE A 95 -23.97 4.44 0.66
N ALA A 96 -24.92 4.01 1.49
CA ALA A 96 -26.34 3.98 1.13
C ALA A 96 -26.97 5.39 1.03
N THR A 97 -26.45 6.37 1.74
CA THR A 97 -27.06 7.71 1.83
C THR A 97 -26.51 8.70 0.80
N SER A 98 -25.23 8.58 0.42
CA SER A 98 -24.57 9.59 -0.42
C SER A 98 -23.49 8.99 -1.32
N GLU A 99 -23.70 9.11 -2.64
CA GLU A 99 -22.74 8.69 -3.66
C GLU A 99 -21.42 9.48 -3.55
N SER A 100 -21.49 10.80 -3.38
CA SER A 100 -20.30 11.64 -3.23
C SER A 100 -19.47 11.28 -1.99
N ALA A 101 -20.12 10.96 -0.87
CA ALA A 101 -19.42 10.47 0.32
C ALA A 101 -18.79 9.09 0.08
N SER A 102 -19.48 8.20 -0.64
CA SER A 102 -18.95 6.89 -1.05
C SER A 102 -17.70 7.02 -1.92
N GLU A 103 -17.73 7.90 -2.92
CA GLU A 103 -16.58 8.17 -3.80
C GLU A 103 -15.39 8.73 -3.02
N TYR A 104 -15.63 9.71 -2.15
CA TYR A 104 -14.60 10.28 -1.28
C TYR A 104 -13.95 9.23 -0.38
N LEU A 105 -14.74 8.38 0.28
CA LEU A 105 -14.24 7.28 1.11
C LEU A 105 -13.54 6.20 0.27
N GLY A 106 -13.98 5.99 -0.97
CA GLY A 106 -13.32 5.12 -1.94
C GLY A 106 -11.91 5.60 -2.28
N TYR A 107 -11.78 6.88 -2.63
CA TYR A 107 -10.49 7.52 -2.90
C TYR A 107 -9.55 7.44 -1.69
N ARG A 108 -10.03 7.80 -0.49
CA ARG A 108 -9.21 7.73 0.74
C ARG A 108 -8.73 6.31 1.04
N ARG A 109 -9.57 5.29 0.82
CA ARG A 109 -9.17 3.88 0.98
C ARG A 109 -8.09 3.44 -0.01
N SER A 110 -8.15 3.90 -1.26
CA SER A 110 -7.08 3.66 -2.25
C SER A 110 -5.76 4.28 -1.81
N VAL A 111 -5.76 5.56 -1.42
CA VAL A 111 -4.56 6.24 -0.89
C VAL A 111 -3.97 5.50 0.31
N LEU A 112 -4.82 5.04 1.24
CA LEU A 112 -4.39 4.28 2.41
C LEU A 112 -3.71 2.96 2.06
N ARG A 113 -4.30 2.20 1.12
CA ARG A 113 -3.76 0.92 0.65
C ARG A 113 -2.39 1.13 0.00
N THR A 114 -2.29 2.08 -0.91
CA THR A 114 -1.06 2.38 -1.64
C THR A 114 0.03 2.89 -0.71
N ALA A 115 -0.26 3.84 0.19
CA ALA A 115 0.72 4.34 1.15
C ALA A 115 1.27 3.23 2.05
N ARG A 116 0.38 2.35 2.54
CA ARG A 116 0.73 1.21 3.38
C ARG A 116 1.67 0.23 2.67
N ALA A 117 1.30 -0.19 1.47
CA ALA A 117 2.07 -1.18 0.71
C ALA A 117 3.39 -0.59 0.20
N CYS A 118 3.42 0.69 -0.19
CA CYS A 118 4.67 1.39 -0.52
C CYS A 118 5.61 1.53 0.68
N ALA A 119 5.09 1.71 1.90
CA ALA A 119 5.92 1.70 3.11
C ALA A 119 6.59 0.33 3.31
N LEU A 120 5.87 -0.77 3.09
CA LEU A 120 6.46 -2.10 3.12
C LEU A 120 7.50 -2.30 2.01
N ASN A 121 7.19 -1.90 0.78
CA ASN A 121 8.14 -2.01 -0.34
C ASN A 121 9.44 -1.24 -0.11
N THR A 122 9.35 -0.02 0.44
CA THR A 122 10.54 0.78 0.77
C THR A 122 11.37 0.15 1.89
N ALA A 123 10.72 -0.45 2.88
CA ALA A 123 11.40 -1.22 3.92
C ALA A 123 12.12 -2.44 3.32
N LEU A 124 11.44 -3.23 2.49
CA LEU A 124 12.04 -4.40 1.82
C LEU A 124 13.15 -4.01 0.85
N ALA A 125 13.03 -2.87 0.16
CA ALA A 125 14.09 -2.34 -0.69
C ALA A 125 15.35 -2.03 0.12
N SER A 126 15.21 -1.43 1.31
CA SER A 126 16.38 -1.18 2.17
C SER A 126 17.13 -2.48 2.50
N LEU A 127 16.40 -3.57 2.79
CA LEU A 127 17.00 -4.88 3.10
C LEU A 127 17.61 -5.56 1.87
N ALA A 128 16.91 -5.53 0.74
CA ALA A 128 17.38 -6.13 -0.50
C ALA A 128 18.67 -5.46 -1.00
N TRP A 129 18.75 -4.14 -0.92
CA TRP A 129 19.95 -3.39 -1.30
C TRP A 129 21.09 -3.62 -0.32
N LEU A 130 20.83 -3.74 0.98
CA LEU A 130 21.86 -4.13 1.94
C LEU A 130 22.43 -5.53 1.64
N ALA A 131 21.57 -6.48 1.28
CA ALA A 131 21.98 -7.82 0.88
C ALA A 131 22.85 -7.81 -0.41
N SER A 132 22.52 -6.95 -1.36
CA SER A 132 23.27 -6.85 -2.63
C SER A 132 24.72 -6.40 -2.47
N VAL A 133 25.05 -5.64 -1.42
CA VAL A 133 26.44 -5.22 -1.11
C VAL A 133 27.36 -6.42 -0.94
N TRP A 134 26.83 -7.51 -0.38
CA TRP A 134 27.58 -8.75 -0.17
C TRP A 134 27.71 -9.58 -1.45
N ALA A 135 26.74 -9.49 -2.36
CA ALA A 135 26.72 -10.26 -3.60
C ALA A 135 27.58 -9.62 -4.70
N ALA A 136 27.63 -8.29 -4.77
CA ALA A 136 28.50 -7.56 -5.67
C ALA A 136 29.00 -6.30 -4.95
N PRO A 137 30.32 -6.03 -4.93
CA PRO A 137 30.87 -4.84 -4.29
C PRO A 137 30.53 -3.60 -5.12
N ILE A 138 29.26 -3.17 -5.07
CA ILE A 138 28.84 -1.81 -5.39
C ILE A 138 29.52 -0.88 -4.38
N ALA A 139 29.84 0.35 -4.78
CA ALA A 139 30.45 1.32 -3.87
C ALA A 139 29.63 1.42 -2.57
N LEU A 140 30.23 0.99 -1.45
CA LEU A 140 29.59 0.90 -0.13
C LEU A 140 28.84 2.19 0.24
N SER A 141 29.39 3.34 -0.14
CA SER A 141 28.77 4.66 0.05
C SER A 141 27.42 4.81 -0.65
N LEU A 142 27.28 4.34 -1.89
CA LEU A 142 26.01 4.40 -2.62
C LEU A 142 24.96 3.51 -1.98
N SER A 143 25.35 2.30 -1.58
CA SER A 143 24.44 1.36 -0.91
C SER A 143 23.99 1.89 0.46
N LEU A 144 24.89 2.48 1.25
CA LEU A 144 24.54 3.14 2.51
C LEU A 144 23.59 4.32 2.29
N CYS A 145 23.87 5.19 1.31
CA CYS A 145 22.96 6.29 0.96
C CYS A 145 21.56 5.78 0.57
N PHE A 146 21.49 4.69 -0.20
CA PHE A 146 20.22 4.08 -0.58
C PHE A 146 19.47 3.48 0.62
N VAL A 147 20.16 2.76 1.50
CA VAL A 147 19.58 2.17 2.72
C VAL A 147 19.04 3.26 3.64
N VAL A 148 19.82 4.33 3.88
CA VAL A 148 19.38 5.47 4.69
C VAL A 148 18.19 6.17 4.04
N GLY A 149 18.25 6.45 2.74
CA GLY A 149 17.17 7.11 2.01
C GLY A 149 15.86 6.31 2.03
N SER A 150 15.94 4.98 1.82
CA SER A 150 14.78 4.09 1.85
C SER A 150 14.22 3.90 3.27
N ALA A 151 15.06 3.87 4.30
CA ALA A 151 14.62 3.86 5.69
C ALA A 151 13.87 5.16 6.06
N LEU A 152 14.40 6.32 5.66
CA LEU A 152 13.73 7.62 5.85
C LEU A 152 12.40 7.69 5.10
N ALA A 153 12.37 7.21 3.85
CA ALA A 153 11.14 7.12 3.06
C ALA A 153 10.10 6.20 3.72
N THR A 154 10.53 5.04 4.25
CA THR A 154 9.67 4.11 5.00
C THR A 154 9.03 4.82 6.20
N CYS A 155 9.83 5.51 7.02
CA CYS A 155 9.35 6.27 8.17
C CYS A 155 8.36 7.37 7.77
N ALA A 156 8.65 8.12 6.69
CA ALA A 156 7.78 9.16 6.17
C ALA A 156 6.44 8.59 5.67
N LEU A 157 6.46 7.46 4.96
CA LEU A 157 5.27 6.77 4.46
C LEU A 157 4.43 6.19 5.61
N LEU A 158 5.05 5.56 6.61
CA LEU A 158 4.33 5.07 7.80
C LEU A 158 3.69 6.20 8.60
N ARG A 159 4.40 7.34 8.75
CA ARG A 159 3.86 8.53 9.40
C ARG A 159 2.67 9.08 8.62
N THR A 160 2.81 9.20 7.30
CA THR A 160 1.73 9.68 6.41
C THR A 160 0.53 8.74 6.48
N TRP A 161 0.75 7.43 6.38
CA TRP A 161 -0.28 6.41 6.52
C TRP A 161 -1.03 6.55 7.85
N LYS A 162 -0.32 6.65 8.98
CA LYS A 162 -0.93 6.86 10.30
C LYS A 162 -1.84 8.09 10.34
N VAL A 163 -1.38 9.23 9.80
CA VAL A 163 -2.17 10.48 9.79
C VAL A 163 -3.41 10.32 8.92
N VAL A 164 -3.27 9.73 7.73
CA VAL A 164 -4.40 9.54 6.80
C VAL A 164 -5.41 8.54 7.36
N VAL A 165 -4.99 7.45 8.02
CA VAL A 165 -5.89 6.44 8.60
C VAL A 165 -6.74 7.08 9.70
N ARG A 166 -6.10 7.80 10.62
CA ARG A 166 -6.82 8.50 11.70
C ARG A 166 -7.81 9.52 11.14
N GLY A 167 -7.39 10.33 10.17
CA GLY A 167 -8.26 11.28 9.51
C GLY A 167 -9.44 10.58 8.81
N TYR A 168 -9.20 9.44 8.16
CA TYR A 168 -10.26 8.63 7.54
C TYR A 168 -11.30 8.14 8.57
N PHE A 169 -10.87 7.58 9.70
CA PHE A 169 -11.81 7.13 10.74
C PHE A 169 -12.61 8.27 11.36
N MET A 170 -11.98 9.42 11.62
CA MET A 170 -12.69 10.62 12.10
C MET A 170 -13.74 11.08 11.08
N THR A 171 -13.40 11.12 9.79
CA THR A 171 -14.36 11.50 8.74
C THR A 171 -15.55 10.54 8.68
N VAL A 172 -15.33 9.22 8.77
CA VAL A 172 -16.41 8.23 8.81
C VAL A 172 -17.32 8.46 10.02
N ARG A 173 -16.75 8.71 11.21
CA ARG A 173 -17.53 9.03 12.41
C ARG A 173 -18.37 10.27 12.19
N ASP A 174 -17.76 11.39 11.81
CA ASP A 174 -18.43 12.68 11.69
C ASP A 174 -19.54 12.66 10.62
N MET A 175 -19.31 11.98 9.48
CA MET A 175 -20.34 11.76 8.44
C MET A 175 -21.50 10.92 8.97
N SER A 176 -21.21 9.82 9.67
CA SER A 176 -22.26 8.93 10.20
C SER A 176 -23.10 9.60 11.29
N ASP A 177 -22.49 10.38 12.19
CA ASP A 177 -23.20 11.13 13.22
C ASP A 177 -24.07 12.24 12.60
N GLY A 178 -23.59 12.86 11.51
CA GLY A 178 -24.35 13.82 10.73
C GLY A 178 -25.61 13.22 10.09
N ILE A 179 -25.52 11.98 9.60
CA ILE A 179 -26.67 11.24 9.05
C ILE A 179 -27.67 10.91 10.17
N ALA A 180 -27.19 10.37 11.31
CA ALA A 180 -28.03 10.02 12.44
C ALA A 180 -28.82 11.23 13.00
N LYS A 181 -28.18 12.39 13.13
CA LYS A 181 -28.82 13.65 13.57
C LYS A 181 -29.88 14.18 12.61
N LYS A 182 -29.75 13.89 11.30
CA LYS A 182 -30.76 14.26 10.31
C LYS A 182 -31.97 13.33 10.36
N ALA A 183 -31.76 12.05 10.66
CA ALA A 183 -32.83 11.07 10.80
C ALA A 183 -33.68 11.25 12.07
N SER A 184 -33.16 11.91 13.10
CA SER A 184 -33.88 12.19 14.36
C SER A 184 -34.72 13.47 14.34
N LYS A 185 -34.72 14.22 13.23
CA LYS A 185 -35.51 15.45 13.05
C LYS A 185 -36.68 15.19 12.12
#